data_AF-A0A9D2SNP9-F1
#
_entry.id   AF-A0A9D2SNP9-F1
#
_cell.length_a   1.000
_cell.length_b   1.000
_cell.length_c   1.000
_cell.angle_alpha   90.00
_cell.angle_beta   90.00
_cell.angle_gamma   90.00
#
_symmetry.space_group_name_H-M   'P 1'
#
loop_
_entity.id
_entity.type
_entity.pdbx_description
1 polymer ?
#
loop_
_entity_poly.entity_id
_entity_poly.type
_entity_poly.pdbx_seq_one_letter_code
_entity_poly.pdbx_strand_id
1 'polypeptide(L)'
;MRLITKKNFFSVFCMVFTIIVLGGNLLEVVHRRAVNPTQFNLFWTAVFSLVSIAVLSRSYLLDGLSPLRAGILLYLVTLACVFGFVFLSGLRTPLHPHAFRDVFFSFSVPYLLFSFVYFRRLKRETERLDREIRQLREHLR
;
A
#
# COMPACT_ATOMS: atom_id res chain seq x y z
N MET A 1 12.97 -13.82 9.60
CA MET A 1 12.39 -12.74 10.45
C MET A 1 13.53 -11.90 11.02
N ARG A 2 13.39 -10.57 11.07
CA ARG A 2 14.34 -9.72 11.80
C ARG A 2 14.16 -9.96 13.31
N LEU A 3 15.23 -9.85 14.09
CA LEU A 3 15.15 -9.87 15.55
C LEU A 3 14.19 -8.78 16.04
N ILE A 4 13.30 -9.15 16.98
CA ILE A 4 12.30 -8.23 17.51
C ILE A 4 12.99 -7.22 18.42
N THR A 5 12.99 -5.96 17.99
CA THR A 5 13.50 -4.82 18.76
C THR A 5 12.38 -3.80 18.93
N LYS A 6 12.49 -2.90 19.94
CA LYS A 6 11.48 -1.85 20.19
C LYS A 6 11.18 -0.99 18.94
N LYS A 7 12.15 -0.79 18.06
CA LYS A 7 11.99 -0.01 16.81
C LYS A 7 11.20 -0.75 15.73
N ASN A 8 11.24 -2.08 15.71
CA ASN A 8 10.61 -2.91 14.68
C ASN A 8 9.34 -3.63 15.16
N PHE A 9 9.02 -3.55 16.45
CA PHE A 9 7.91 -4.26 17.08
C PHE A 9 6.57 -4.07 16.34
N PHE A 10 6.21 -2.81 16.01
CA PHE A 10 4.97 -2.51 15.31
C PHE A 10 4.90 -3.13 13.90
N SER A 11 6.01 -3.07 13.16
CA SER A 11 6.11 -3.66 11.82
C SER A 11 5.97 -5.19 11.86
N VAL A 12 6.61 -5.84 12.84
CA VAL A 12 6.50 -7.29 13.05
C VAL A 12 5.09 -7.67 13.48
N PHE A 13 4.46 -6.89 14.37
CA PHE A 13 3.06 -7.10 14.78
C PHE A 13 2.11 -7.04 13.58
N CYS A 14 2.18 -5.99 12.75
CA CYS A 14 1.35 -5.89 11.55
C CYS A 14 1.55 -7.07 10.58
N MET A 15 2.80 -7.52 10.41
CA MET A 15 3.12 -8.67 9.57
C MET A 15 2.49 -9.96 10.11
N VAL A 16 2.67 -10.26 11.40
CA VAL A 16 2.10 -11.45 12.05
C VAL A 16 0.57 -11.39 12.03
N PHE A 17 -0.03 -10.25 12.37
CA PHE A 17 -1.46 -10.04 12.30
C PHE A 17 -2.01 -10.31 10.90
N THR A 18 -1.36 -9.77 9.86
CA THR A 18 -1.76 -9.99 8.46
C THR A 18 -1.69 -11.47 8.07
N ILE A 19 -0.62 -12.17 8.46
CA ILE A 19 -0.44 -13.60 8.17
C ILE A 19 -1.53 -14.43 8.86
N ILE A 20 -1.79 -14.16 10.15
CA ILE A 20 -2.80 -14.91 10.93
C ILE A 20 -4.19 -14.66 10.36
N VAL A 21 -4.56 -13.40 10.10
CA VAL A 21 -5.91 -13.06 9.63
C VAL A 21 -6.15 -13.56 8.20
N LEU A 22 -5.23 -13.29 7.26
CA LEU A 22 -5.41 -13.76 5.88
C LEU A 22 -5.31 -15.28 5.80
N GLY A 23 -4.36 -15.90 6.51
CA GLY A 23 -4.20 -17.35 6.54
C GLY A 23 -5.40 -18.05 7.15
N GLY A 24 -5.92 -17.56 8.27
CA GLY A 24 -7.11 -18.11 8.93
C GLY A 24 -8.36 -18.04 8.03
N ASN A 25 -8.61 -16.89 7.40
CA ASN A 25 -9.73 -16.75 6.47
C ASN A 25 -9.56 -17.63 5.22
N LEU A 26 -8.33 -17.78 4.72
CA LEU A 26 -8.06 -18.65 3.57
C LEU A 26 -8.31 -20.13 3.91
N LEU A 27 -7.87 -20.60 5.09
CA LEU A 27 -8.14 -21.95 5.56
C LEU A 27 -9.64 -22.20 5.75
N GLU A 28 -10.38 -21.24 6.27
CA GLU A 28 -11.84 -21.36 6.42
C GLU A 28 -12.54 -21.48 5.07
N VAL A 29 -12.14 -20.68 4.08
CA VAL A 29 -12.67 -20.78 2.70
C VAL A 29 -12.36 -22.14 2.09
N VAL A 30 -11.14 -22.65 2.28
CA VAL A 30 -10.75 -23.99 1.78
C VAL A 30 -11.56 -25.09 2.44
N HIS A 31 -11.81 -25.01 3.75
CA HIS A 31 -12.54 -26.02 4.50
C HIS A 31 -14.05 -25.99 4.22
N ARG A 32 -14.66 -24.81 4.21
CA ARG A 32 -16.11 -24.63 4.00
C ARG A 32 -16.52 -24.57 2.53
N ARG A 33 -15.56 -24.44 1.59
CA ARG A 33 -15.77 -24.26 0.14
C ARG A 33 -16.76 -23.13 -0.22
N ALA A 34 -16.91 -22.15 0.66
CA ALA A 34 -17.79 -21.01 0.49
C ALA A 34 -17.06 -19.75 0.93
N VAL A 35 -17.30 -18.64 0.22
CA VAL A 35 -16.72 -17.33 0.54
C VAL A 35 -17.84 -16.42 1.01
N ASN A 36 -17.70 -15.91 2.22
CA ASN A 36 -18.62 -14.91 2.76
C ASN A 36 -18.30 -13.52 2.13
N PRO A 37 -19.29 -12.68 1.79
CA PRO A 37 -19.08 -11.30 1.34
C PRO A 37 -18.03 -10.50 2.15
N THR A 38 -18.00 -10.68 3.47
CA THR A 38 -16.99 -10.01 4.33
C THR A 38 -15.56 -10.52 4.04
N GLN A 39 -15.40 -11.82 3.85
CA GLN A 39 -14.10 -12.43 3.50
C GLN A 39 -13.65 -12.00 2.11
N PHE A 40 -14.59 -11.92 1.17
CA PHE A 40 -14.31 -11.41 -0.18
C PHE A 40 -13.77 -9.97 -0.12
N ASN A 41 -14.44 -9.08 0.63
CA ASN A 41 -13.96 -7.71 0.83
C ASN A 41 -12.59 -7.65 1.52
N LEU A 42 -12.33 -8.53 2.48
CA LEU A 42 -11.03 -8.63 3.15
C LEU A 42 -9.91 -8.99 2.16
N PHE A 43 -10.12 -10.01 1.31
CA PHE A 43 -9.14 -10.40 0.29
C PHE A 43 -8.92 -9.30 -0.74
N TRP A 44 -9.98 -8.63 -1.21
CA TRP A 44 -9.84 -7.48 -2.12
C TRP A 44 -9.08 -6.32 -1.48
N THR A 45 -9.33 -6.04 -0.21
CA THR A 45 -8.58 -5.01 0.54
C THR A 45 -7.09 -5.35 0.62
N ALA A 46 -6.74 -6.63 0.80
CA ALA A 46 -5.35 -7.08 0.75
C ALA A 46 -4.73 -6.90 -0.65
N VAL A 47 -5.46 -7.24 -1.72
CA VAL A 47 -5.03 -7.01 -3.11
C VAL A 47 -4.81 -5.52 -3.38
N PHE A 48 -5.75 -4.65 -3.01
CA PHE A 48 -5.62 -3.21 -3.21
C PHE A 48 -4.47 -2.61 -2.39
N SER A 49 -4.23 -3.13 -1.18
CA SER A 49 -3.07 -2.73 -0.37
C SER A 49 -1.75 -3.09 -1.06
N LEU A 50 -1.66 -4.28 -1.66
CA LEU A 50 -0.48 -4.69 -2.44
C LEU A 50 -0.28 -3.82 -3.68
N VAL A 51 -1.34 -3.54 -4.44
CA VAL A 51 -1.30 -2.63 -5.60
C VAL A 51 -0.81 -1.25 -5.18
N SER A 52 -1.31 -0.73 -4.05
CA SER A 52 -0.89 0.57 -3.52
C SER A 52 0.60 0.63 -3.24
N ILE A 53 1.12 -0.37 -2.54
CA ILE A 53 2.54 -0.46 -2.22
C ILE A 53 3.37 -0.63 -3.48
N ALA A 54 2.92 -1.45 -4.43
CA ALA A 54 3.61 -1.66 -5.70
C ALA A 54 3.71 -0.35 -6.50
N VAL A 55 2.62 0.42 -6.62
CA VAL A 55 2.64 1.72 -7.30
C VAL A 55 3.51 2.72 -6.55
N LEU A 56 3.36 2.85 -5.23
CA LEU A 56 4.15 3.79 -4.42
C LEU A 56 5.66 3.46 -4.42
N SER A 57 6.01 2.18 -4.54
CA SER A 57 7.42 1.74 -4.67
C SER A 57 8.09 2.26 -5.94
N ARG A 58 7.31 2.64 -6.95
CA ARG A 58 7.79 3.25 -8.20
C ARG A 58 7.94 4.77 -8.11
N SER A 59 7.81 5.35 -6.92
CA SER A 59 7.99 6.80 -6.71
C SER A 59 9.36 7.31 -7.14
N TYR A 60 10.42 6.49 -7.08
CA TYR A 60 11.76 6.85 -7.58
C TYR A 60 11.80 7.21 -9.07
N LEU A 61 10.89 6.65 -9.88
CA LEU A 61 10.79 7.01 -11.31
C LEU A 61 10.32 8.46 -11.51
N LEU A 62 9.76 9.07 -10.46
CA LEU A 62 9.19 10.41 -10.46
C LEU A 62 10.06 11.41 -9.69
N ASP A 63 11.33 11.08 -9.40
CA ASP A 63 12.26 11.95 -8.67
C ASP A 63 12.52 13.30 -9.36
N GLY A 64 12.23 13.42 -10.67
CA GLY A 64 12.28 14.67 -11.41
C GLY A 64 11.07 15.60 -11.21
N LEU A 65 10.01 15.15 -10.54
CA LEU A 65 8.80 15.93 -10.28
C LEU A 65 8.79 16.48 -8.85
N SER A 66 8.04 17.57 -8.64
CA SER A 66 7.80 18.04 -7.27
C SER A 66 7.07 16.95 -6.46
N PRO A 67 7.38 16.77 -5.16
CA PRO A 67 6.80 15.70 -4.34
C PRO A 67 5.26 15.68 -4.34
N LEU A 68 4.63 16.87 -4.43
CA LEU A 68 3.18 17.01 -4.54
C LEU A 68 2.66 16.46 -5.87
N ARG A 69 3.30 16.78 -7.00
CA ARG A 69 2.90 16.29 -8.32
C ARG A 69 3.11 14.78 -8.43
N ALA A 70 4.23 14.27 -7.93
CA ALA A 70 4.51 12.84 -7.88
C ALA A 70 3.45 12.08 -7.06
N GLY A 71 3.08 12.61 -5.88
CA GLY A 71 2.05 12.02 -5.03
C GLY A 71 0.67 11.98 -5.68
N ILE A 72 0.25 13.07 -6.33
CA ILE A 72 -1.03 13.13 -7.06
C ILE A 72 -1.03 12.12 -8.22
N LEU A 73 0.05 12.05 -9.00
CA LEU A 73 0.14 11.12 -10.13
C LEU A 73 0.07 9.67 -9.67
N LEU A 74 0.83 9.29 -8.63
CA LEU A 74 0.79 7.94 -8.07
C LEU A 74 -0.58 7.59 -7.49
N TYR A 75 -1.26 8.55 -6.86
CA TYR A 75 -2.63 8.35 -6.39
C TYR A 75 -3.59 8.07 -7.56
N LEU A 76 -3.55 8.88 -8.62
CA LEU A 76 -4.40 8.68 -9.80
C LEU A 76 -4.13 7.34 -10.48
N VAL A 77 -2.87 6.95 -10.63
CA VAL A 77 -2.49 5.64 -11.18
C VAL A 77 -3.02 4.52 -10.29
N THR A 78 -2.84 4.62 -8.97
CA THR A 78 -3.32 3.59 -8.03
C THR A 78 -4.84 3.48 -8.08
N LEU A 79 -5.54 4.62 -8.11
CA LEU A 79 -7.00 4.66 -8.19
C LEU A 79 -7.51 4.05 -9.49
N ALA A 80 -6.87 4.35 -10.62
CA ALA A 80 -7.17 3.74 -11.91
C ALA A 80 -6.97 2.22 -11.88
N CYS A 81 -5.88 1.73 -11.26
CA CYS A 81 -5.67 0.30 -11.08
C CYS A 81 -6.77 -0.34 -10.22
N VAL A 82 -7.09 0.24 -9.06
CA VAL A 82 -8.12 -0.27 -8.14
C VAL A 82 -9.48 -0.33 -8.84
N PHE A 83 -9.90 0.76 -9.50
CA PHE A 83 -11.15 0.76 -10.26
C PHE A 83 -11.13 -0.20 -11.44
N GLY A 84 -9.98 -0.38 -12.10
CA GLY A 84 -9.79 -1.41 -13.13
C GLY A 84 -10.03 -2.82 -12.58
N PHE A 85 -9.51 -3.14 -11.40
CA PHE A 85 -9.76 -4.43 -10.75
C PHE A 85 -11.23 -4.62 -10.37
N VAL A 86 -11.89 -3.59 -9.83
CA VAL A 86 -13.32 -3.61 -9.48
C VAL A 86 -14.19 -3.76 -10.73
N PHE A 87 -13.82 -3.11 -11.84
CA PHE A 87 -14.51 -3.26 -13.11
C PHE A 87 -14.37 -4.69 -13.67
N LEU A 88 -13.15 -5.24 -13.66
CA LEU A 88 -12.88 -6.60 -14.11
C LEU A 88 -13.57 -7.67 -13.25
N SER A 89 -13.68 -7.45 -11.94
CA SER A 89 -14.46 -8.35 -11.07
C SER A 89 -15.96 -8.27 -11.37
N GLY A 90 -16.44 -7.08 -11.78
CA GLY A 90 -17.83 -6.87 -12.21
C GLY A 90 -18.29 -7.57 -13.46
N LEU A 91 -17.36 -8.01 -14.30
CA LEU A 91 -17.68 -8.86 -15.44
C LEU A 91 -18.05 -10.29 -15.01
N ARG A 92 -17.67 -10.71 -13.80
CA ARG A 92 -17.90 -12.08 -13.30
C ARG A 92 -18.88 -12.16 -12.14
N THR A 93 -18.97 -11.10 -11.32
CA THR A 93 -19.84 -11.07 -10.14
C THR A 93 -20.70 -9.81 -10.15
N PRO A 94 -22.00 -9.89 -9.82
CA PRO A 94 -22.84 -8.70 -9.74
C PRO A 94 -22.32 -7.74 -8.68
N LEU A 95 -22.00 -6.50 -9.08
CA LEU A 95 -21.60 -5.45 -8.12
C LEU A 95 -22.82 -4.81 -7.50
N HIS A 96 -22.66 -4.43 -6.23
CA HIS A 96 -23.59 -3.54 -5.58
C HIS A 96 -23.62 -2.17 -6.31
N PRO A 97 -24.78 -1.50 -6.42
CA PRO A 97 -24.91 -0.21 -7.12
C PRO A 97 -23.96 0.90 -6.62
N HIS A 98 -23.48 0.77 -5.37
CA HIS A 98 -22.57 1.73 -4.74
C HIS A 98 -21.15 1.20 -4.54
N ALA A 99 -20.80 0.04 -5.11
CA ALA A 99 -19.51 -0.61 -4.89
C ALA A 99 -18.30 0.29 -5.23
N PHE A 100 -18.35 1.05 -6.32
CA PHE A 100 -17.26 1.98 -6.68
C PHE A 100 -17.09 3.12 -5.66
N ARG A 101 -18.20 3.66 -5.16
CA ARG A 101 -18.18 4.74 -4.16
C ARG A 101 -17.61 4.23 -2.84
N ASP A 102 -18.05 3.05 -2.41
CA ASP A 102 -17.66 2.47 -1.13
C ASP A 102 -16.17 2.08 -1.15
N VAL A 103 -15.68 1.54 -2.27
CA VAL A 103 -14.25 1.30 -2.48
C VAL A 103 -13.47 2.60 -2.52
N PHE A 104 -13.97 3.64 -3.21
CA PHE A 104 -13.30 4.94 -3.27
C PHE A 104 -13.01 5.51 -1.88
N PHE A 105 -14.01 5.59 -1.00
CA PHE A 105 -13.80 6.14 0.34
C PHE A 105 -12.95 5.22 1.22
N SER A 106 -13.22 3.91 1.19
CA SER A 106 -12.51 2.93 2.00
C SER A 106 -11.03 2.84 1.61
N PHE A 107 -10.70 3.09 0.35
CA PHE A 107 -9.34 3.04 -0.18
C PHE A 107 -8.58 4.37 -0.06
N SER A 108 -9.24 5.48 -0.42
CA SER A 108 -8.57 6.77 -0.55
C SER A 108 -8.11 7.31 0.80
N VAL A 109 -8.89 7.14 1.86
CA VAL A 109 -8.54 7.66 3.20
C VAL A 109 -7.27 6.98 3.74
N PRO A 110 -7.17 5.63 3.81
CA PRO A 110 -5.93 4.97 4.21
C PRO A 110 -4.75 5.27 3.28
N TYR A 111 -4.99 5.31 1.96
CA TYR A 111 -3.94 5.57 0.99
C TYR A 111 -3.31 6.95 1.17
N LEU A 112 -4.12 8.00 1.33
CA LEU A 112 -3.63 9.36 1.51
C LEU A 112 -2.80 9.49 2.80
N LEU A 113 -3.26 8.88 3.89
CA LEU A 113 -2.50 8.83 5.15
C LEU A 113 -1.15 8.13 4.97
N PHE A 114 -1.15 6.96 4.32
CA PHE A 114 0.06 6.18 4.07
C PHE A 114 1.05 6.93 3.17
N SER A 115 0.56 7.48 2.06
CA SER A 115 1.34 8.25 1.09
C SER A 115 1.97 9.48 1.74
N PHE A 116 1.22 10.22 2.57
CA PHE A 116 1.75 11.38 3.30
C PHE A 116 2.91 11.00 4.23
N VAL A 117 2.75 9.92 5.01
CA VAL A 117 3.83 9.42 5.89
C VAL A 117 5.03 8.97 5.07
N TYR A 118 4.80 8.29 3.94
CA TYR A 118 5.85 7.82 3.05
C TYR A 118 6.68 8.99 2.49
N PHE A 119 6.05 9.99 1.87
CA PHE A 119 6.77 11.14 1.31
C PHE A 119 7.54 11.93 2.37
N ARG A 120 7.01 12.06 3.60
CA ARG A 120 7.74 12.71 4.70
C ARG A 120 8.99 11.94 5.11
N ARG A 121 8.93 10.60 5.14
CA ARG A 121 10.09 9.76 5.43
C ARG A 121 11.09 9.80 4.29
N LEU A 122 10.61 9.69 3.05
CA LEU A 122 11.43 9.75 1.84
C LEU A 122 12.25 11.04 1.82
N LYS A 123 11.62 12.21 2.00
CA LYS A 123 12.33 13.49 2.06
C LYS A 123 13.43 13.53 3.11
N ARG A 124 13.17 13.01 4.33
CA ARG A 124 14.15 12.98 5.42
C ARG A 124 15.34 12.07 5.10
N GLU A 125 15.09 10.93 4.47
CA GLU A 125 16.14 9.99 4.06
C GLU A 125 16.98 10.59 2.93
N THR A 126 16.36 11.23 1.92
CA THR A 126 17.09 11.92 0.85
C THR A 126 17.98 13.03 1.42
N GLU A 127 17.46 13.90 2.29
CA GLU A 127 18.26 14.95 2.94
C GLU A 127 19.41 14.39 3.81
N ARG A 128 19.21 13.21 4.40
CA ARG A 128 20.25 12.53 5.19
C ARG A 128 21.35 11.99 4.29
N LEU A 129 20.99 11.29 3.22
CA LEU A 129 21.94 10.76 2.24
C LEU A 129 22.75 11.88 1.58
N ASP A 130 22.11 13.01 1.24
CA ASP A 130 22.80 14.17 0.68
C ASP A 130 23.84 14.76 1.64
N ARG A 131 23.54 14.80 2.95
CA ARG A 131 24.51 15.24 3.97
C ARG A 131 25.69 14.28 4.08
N GLU A 132 25.43 12.97 4.10
CA GLU A 132 26.47 11.95 4.18
C GLU A 132 27.40 11.99 2.94
N ILE A 133 26.85 12.19 1.74
CA ILE A 133 27.62 12.35 0.50
C ILE A 133 28.49 13.62 0.53
N ARG A 134 27.96 14.74 1.02
CA ARG A 134 28.73 16.00 1.15
C ARG A 134 29.90 15.83 2.11
N GLN A 135 29.68 15.21 3.27
CA GLN A 135 30.73 14.95 4.25
C GLN A 135 31.82 14.05 3.67
N LEU A 136 31.45 12.98 2.96
CA LEU A 136 32.44 12.11 2.30
C LEU A 136 33.28 12.88 1.28
N ARG A 137 32.66 13.76 0.48
CA ARG A 137 33.36 14.60 -0.51
C ARG A 137 34.32 15.60 0.15
N GLU A 138 33.99 16.11 1.33
CA GLU A 138 34.86 17.02 2.09
C GLU A 138 36.06 16.30 2.72
N HIS A 139 35.91 15.06 3.20
CA HIS A 139 37.04 14.27 3.73
C HIS A 139 38.02 13.76 2.66
N LEU A 140 37.57 13.67 1.40
CA LEU A 140 38.37 13.22 0.25
C LEU A 140 39.17 14.36 -0.42
N ARG A 141 38.97 15.62 0.00
CA ARG A 141 39.76 16.79 -0.44
C ARG A 141 40.80 17.15 0.61
#